data_AF-A0A8C9ZL65-F1
#
_entry.id   AF-A0A8C9ZL65-F1
#
_cell.length_a   1.000
_cell.length_b   1.000
_cell.length_c   1.000
_cell.angle_alpha   90.00
_cell.angle_beta   90.00
_cell.angle_gamma   90.00
#
_symmetry.space_group_name_H-M   'P 1'
#
loop_
_entity.id
_entity.type
_entity.pdbx_description
1 polymer ?
#
loop_
_entity_poly.entity_id
_entity_poly.type
_entity_poly.pdbx_seq_one_letter_code
_entity_poly.pdbx_strand_id
1 'polypeptide(L)' 'RCGHLCGSSLVDALYFVCGERGFFYRGIVEQCCHKPCSIYHLEGYCN' A
#
# COMPACT_ATOMS: atom_id res chain seq x y z
N ARG A 1 16.77 7.59 7.87
CA ARG A 1 17.00 6.51 6.86
C ARG A 1 15.80 5.59 6.93
N CYS A 2 14.80 5.82 6.09
CA CYS A 2 13.59 5.01 6.06
C CYS A 2 13.93 3.68 5.37
N GLY A 3 13.88 2.58 6.11
CA GLY A 3 14.18 1.25 5.60
C GLY A 3 13.07 0.79 4.67
N HIS A 4 13.31 0.86 3.36
CA HIS A 4 12.80 -0.07 2.34
C HIS A 4 11.30 -0.39 2.24
N LEU A 5 10.38 0.44 2.73
CA LEU A 5 8.95 0.34 2.39
C LEU A 5 8.31 1.71 2.11
N CYS A 6 9.05 2.61 1.48
CA CYS A 6 8.50 3.88 1.00
C CYS A 6 8.53 3.87 -0.54
N GLY A 7 7.36 3.86 -1.17
CA GLY A 7 7.24 3.93 -2.63
C GLY A 7 6.87 2.61 -3.30
N SER A 8 7.85 1.84 -3.77
CA SER A 8 7.63 0.71 -4.70
C SER A 8 6.90 -0.49 -4.09
N SER A 9 7.31 -0.97 -2.90
CA SER A 9 6.74 -2.19 -2.30
C SER A 9 5.26 -2.05 -1.89
N LEU A 10 4.80 -0.83 -1.62
CA LEU A 10 3.41 -0.58 -1.25
C LEU A 10 2.48 -0.73 -2.46
N VAL A 11 2.92 -0.21 -3.62
CA VAL A 11 2.18 -0.33 -4.89
C VAL A 11 2.16 -1.79 -5.33
N ASP A 12 3.29 -2.50 -5.22
CA ASP A 12 3.35 -3.93 -5.52
C ASP A 12 2.44 -4.75 -4.60
N ALA A 13 2.42 -4.43 -3.30
CA ALA A 13 1.52 -5.09 -2.35
C ALA A 13 0.05 -4.81 -2.66
N LEU A 14 -0.31 -3.55 -2.98
CA LEU A 14 -1.67 -3.20 -3.39
C LEU A 14 -2.07 -3.87 -4.71
N TYR A 15 -1.14 -3.97 -5.65
CA TYR A 15 -1.37 -4.69 -6.90
C TYR A 15 -1.60 -6.18 -6.66
N PHE A 16 -0.82 -6.80 -5.76
CA PHE A 16 -1.00 -8.19 -5.37
C PHE A 16 -2.34 -8.42 -4.63
N VAL A 17 -2.72 -7.52 -3.73
CA VAL A 17 -3.92 -7.67 -2.88
C VAL A 17 -5.20 -7.32 -3.64
N CYS A 18 -5.22 -6.20 -4.36
CA CYS A 18 -6.41 -5.73 -5.06
C CYS A 18 -6.55 -6.33 -6.46
N GLY A 19 -5.43 -6.65 -7.13
CA GLY A 19 -5.42 -7.25 -8.46
C GLY A 19 -6.30 -6.47 -9.45
N GLU A 20 -7.29 -7.15 -10.02
CA GLU A 20 -8.23 -6.57 -10.99
C GLU A 20 -9.24 -5.58 -10.40
N ARG A 21 -9.43 -5.57 -9.07
CA ARG A 21 -10.31 -4.60 -8.39
C ARG A 21 -9.78 -3.17 -8.55
N GLY A 22 -8.46 -3.01 -8.67
CA GLY A 22 -7.80 -1.72 -8.63
C GLY A 22 -7.83 -1.09 -7.22
N PHE A 23 -7.08 -0.01 -7.06
CA PHE A 23 -6.91 0.66 -5.76
C PHE A 23 -6.62 2.14 -5.97
N PHE A 24 -6.88 2.95 -4.94
CA PHE A 24 -6.55 4.37 -4.94
C PHE A 24 -5.22 4.65 -4.25
N TYR A 25 -4.22 5.07 -5.02
CA TYR A 25 -2.88 5.37 -4.48
C TYR A 25 -2.79 6.67 -3.65
N ARG A 26 -3.77 7.58 -3.79
CA ARG A 26 -3.74 8.89 -3.11
C ARG A 26 -4.04 8.74 -1.61
N GLY A 27 -3.01 8.91 -0.77
CA GLY A 27 -3.12 8.96 0.70
C GLY A 27 -2.52 7.76 1.45
N ILE A 28 -2.34 6.62 0.79
CA ILE A 28 -1.75 5.41 1.40
C ILE A 28 -0.26 5.59 1.67
N VAL A 29 0.44 6.33 0.79
CA VAL A 29 1.88 6.54 0.87
C VAL A 29 2.29 7.25 2.16
N GLU A 30 1.53 8.27 2.59
CA GLU A 30 1.85 8.99 3.83
C GLU A 30 1.66 8.12 5.07
N GLN A 31 0.61 7.29 5.10
CA GLN A 31 0.35 6.42 6.25
C GLN A 31 1.33 5.26 6.31
N CYS A 32 1.57 4.60 5.17
CA CYS A 32 2.38 3.38 5.13
C CYS A 32 3.90 3.64 5.09
N CYS A 33 4.34 4.85 4.72
CA CYS A 33 5.76 5.23 4.79
C CYS A 33 6.21 5.60 6.21
N HIS A 34 5.31 6.16 7.04
CA HIS A 34 5.60 6.47 8.45
C HIS A 34 5.27 5.32 9.41
N LYS A 35 4.29 4.48 9.08
CA LYS A 35 3.91 3.29 9.86
C LYS A 35 3.68 2.12 8.90
N PRO A 36 4.46 1.03 8.97
CA PRO A 36 4.28 -0.09 8.04
C PRO A 36 2.85 -0.64 8.12
N CYS A 37 2.18 -0.71 6.97
CA CYS A 37 0.84 -1.24 6.85
C CYS A 37 0.89 -2.76 6.63
N SER A 38 0.00 -3.50 7.30
CA SER A 38 -0.20 -4.93 7.05
C SER A 38 -1.06 -5.15 5.80
N ILE A 39 -0.96 -6.35 5.19
CA ILE A 39 -1.78 -6.75 4.03
C ILE A 39 -3.28 -6.55 4.27
N TYR A 40 -3.78 -6.89 5.46
CA TYR A 40 -5.18 -6.67 5.85
C TYR A 40 -5.59 -5.19 5.83
N HIS A 41 -4.64 -4.29 6.10
CA HIS A 41 -4.89 -2.85 6.04
C HIS A 41 -5.00 -2.38 4.59
N LEU A 42 -4.26 -3.01 3.67
CA LEU A 42 -4.27 -2.71 2.24
C LEU A 42 -5.56 -3.18 1.55
N GLU A 43 -6.18 -4.26 2.01
CA GLU A 43 -7.48 -4.72 1.49
C GLU A 43 -8.58 -3.67 1.59
N GLY A 44 -8.54 -2.82 2.63
CA GLY A 44 -9.49 -1.72 2.81
C GLY A 44 -9.35 -0.58 1.80
N TYR A 45 -8.30 -0.58 0.99
CA TYR A 45 -8.07 0.42 -0.07
C TYR A 45 -8.36 -0.12 -1.48
N CYS A 46 -8.77 -1.38 -1.60
CA CYS A 46 -9.27 -1.92 -2.86
C CYS A 46 -10.62 -1.30 -3.20
N ASN A 47 -10.88 -1.06 -4.49
CA ASN A 47 -12.20 -0.67 -4.99
C ASN A 47 -13.23 -1.81 -4.90
#